data_AF-A0AAU9SSV7-F1
#
_entry.id   AF-A0AAU9SSV7-F1
#
_cell.length_a   1.000
_cell.length_b   1.000
_cell.length_c   1.000
_cell.angle_alpha   90.00
_cell.angle_beta   90.00
_cell.angle_gamma   90.00
#
_symmetry.space_group_name_H-M   'P 1'
#
loop_
_entity.id
_entity.type
_entity.pdbx_description
1 polymer ?
#
loop_
_entity_poly.entity_id
_entity_poly.type
_entity_poly.pdbx_seq_one_letter_code
_entity_poly.pdbx_strand_id
1 'polypeptide(L)'
;MSQLRSLSRLGIALGVSDLKCLPIFLESCPNLKSLTLTLDDYEEMRSEEMNQVSDSSVPECLLSSLESVHFDAPISTFALATKLVNYFLENSAILKKLTLHVNRDKVPASGDIPNIQQRIPFPPPKSRSAVPASDCVRPQHG
;
A
#
# COMPACT_ATOMS: atom_id res chain seq x y z
N MET A 1 -27.57 -2.76 0.25
CA MET A 1 -26.83 -2.16 1.37
C MET A 1 -27.73 -1.13 2.03
N SER A 2 -28.00 -1.26 3.32
CA SER A 2 -28.80 -0.30 4.08
C SER A 2 -28.04 1.01 4.26
N GLN A 3 -28.61 2.13 3.82
CA GLN A 3 -27.96 3.44 3.92
C GLN A 3 -28.03 3.99 5.35
N LEU A 4 -26.90 4.46 5.86
CA LEU A 4 -26.72 5.09 7.17
C LEU A 4 -26.84 6.62 7.05
N ARG A 5 -28.00 7.10 6.58
CA ARG A 5 -28.21 8.53 6.26
C ARG A 5 -28.07 9.49 7.45
N SER A 6 -28.18 9.01 8.68
CA SER A 6 -28.00 9.81 9.90
C SER A 6 -26.54 9.92 10.35
N LEU A 7 -25.64 9.12 9.77
CA LEU A 7 -24.24 9.06 10.15
C LEU A 7 -23.48 10.25 9.54
N SER A 8 -23.07 11.17 10.39
CA SER A 8 -22.31 12.37 10.01
C SER A 8 -20.82 12.27 10.30
N ARG A 9 -20.38 11.26 11.05
CA ARG A 9 -18.97 11.02 11.37
C ARG A 9 -18.65 9.55 11.29
N LEU A 10 -17.61 9.19 10.54
CA LEU A 10 -17.19 7.83 10.27
C LEU A 10 -15.72 7.69 10.63
N GLY A 11 -15.40 6.74 11.49
CA GLY A 11 -14.04 6.32 11.78
C GLY A 11 -13.85 4.89 11.28
N ILE A 12 -12.82 4.66 10.48
CA ILE A 12 -12.51 3.33 9.95
C ILE A 12 -11.01 3.11 10.06
N ALA A 13 -10.64 1.93 10.55
CA ALA A 13 -9.29 1.41 10.41
C ALA A 13 -9.30 0.36 9.29
N LEU A 14 -8.44 0.53 8.29
CA LEU A 14 -8.34 -0.38 7.15
C LEU A 14 -6.90 -0.83 6.99
N GLY A 15 -6.72 -2.14 6.76
CA GLY A 15 -5.49 -2.65 6.18
C GLY A 15 -5.36 -2.18 4.72
N VAL A 16 -4.14 -2.20 4.21
CA VAL A 16 -3.84 -1.79 2.83
C VAL A 16 -4.69 -2.57 1.81
N SER A 17 -4.81 -3.89 1.98
CA SER A 17 -5.61 -4.75 1.08
C SER A 17 -7.13 -4.54 1.17
N ASP A 18 -7.61 -3.89 2.23
CA ASP A 18 -9.04 -3.60 2.45
C ASP A 18 -9.45 -2.21 1.97
N LEU A 19 -8.51 -1.40 1.47
CA LEU A 19 -8.82 -0.05 1.00
C LEU A 19 -9.82 0.00 -0.15
N LYS A 20 -9.93 -1.08 -0.95
CA LYS A 20 -10.99 -1.25 -1.96
C LYS A 20 -12.42 -1.16 -1.39
N CYS A 21 -12.58 -1.35 -0.08
CA CYS A 21 -13.86 -1.22 0.61
C CYS A 21 -14.18 0.23 1.00
N LEU A 22 -13.21 1.15 0.94
CA LEU A 22 -13.40 2.56 1.31
C LEU A 22 -14.58 3.22 0.56
N PRO A 23 -14.71 3.10 -0.78
CA PRO A 23 -15.85 3.67 -1.51
C PRO A 23 -17.18 3.09 -1.03
N ILE A 24 -17.22 1.80 -0.71
CA ILE A 24 -18.42 1.09 -0.23
C ILE A 24 -18.92 1.69 1.10
N PHE A 25 -18.00 1.99 2.03
CA PHE A 25 -18.34 2.63 3.30
C PHE A 25 -18.83 4.06 3.12
N LEU A 26 -18.23 4.79 2.18
CA LEU A 26 -18.60 6.17 1.86
C LEU A 26 -19.98 6.26 1.19
N GLU A 27 -20.28 5.36 0.25
CA GLU A 27 -21.61 5.23 -0.38
C GLU A 27 -22.70 4.88 0.63
N SER A 28 -22.34 4.13 1.69
CA SER A 28 -23.28 3.79 2.75
C SER A 28 -23.65 5.00 3.63
N CYS A 29 -22.88 6.09 3.60
CA CYS A 29 -23.04 7.25 4.48
C CYS A 29 -23.14 8.57 3.68
N PRO A 30 -24.25 8.84 2.96
CA PRO A 30 -24.35 9.98 2.03
C PRO A 30 -24.26 11.37 2.70
N ASN A 31 -24.55 11.48 4.00
CA ASN A 31 -24.50 12.75 4.76
C ASN A 31 -23.23 12.87 5.64
N LEU A 32 -22.18 12.11 5.31
CA LEU A 32 -20.94 12.09 6.07
C LEU A 32 -20.23 13.44 6.03
N LYS A 33 -20.00 14.05 7.20
CA LYS A 33 -19.29 15.33 7.35
C LYS A 33 -17.84 15.20 7.79
N SER A 34 -17.52 14.11 8.47
CA SER A 34 -16.19 13.91 9.04
C SER A 34 -15.75 12.46 8.87
N LEU A 35 -14.63 12.25 8.19
CA LEU A 35 -14.01 10.94 8.04
C LEU A 35 -12.70 10.89 8.83
N THR A 36 -12.49 9.81 9.57
CA THR A 36 -11.20 9.42 10.14
C THR A 36 -10.80 8.08 9.54
N LEU A 37 -9.66 8.04 8.87
CA LEU A 37 -9.10 6.83 8.26
C LEU A 37 -7.76 6.50 8.92
N THR A 38 -7.69 5.33 9.53
CA THR A 38 -6.45 4.78 10.10
C THR A 38 -5.96 3.65 9.20
N LEU A 39 -4.68 3.68 8.82
CA LEU A 39 -4.02 2.60 8.09
C LEU A 39 -3.31 1.68 9.10
N ASP A 40 -3.74 0.43 9.19
CA ASP A 40 -3.32 -0.50 10.25
C ASP A 40 -2.19 -1.46 9.86
N ASP A 41 -1.70 -1.40 8.61
CA ASP A 41 -0.72 -2.36 8.08
C ASP A 41 0.59 -1.68 7.61
N TYR A 42 1.70 -2.39 7.71
CA TYR A 42 3.04 -1.94 7.33
C TYR A 42 3.49 -2.41 5.95
N GLU A 43 2.71 -3.27 5.31
CA GLU A 43 3.06 -3.84 4.02
C GLU A 43 3.08 -2.76 2.92
N GLU A 44 4.14 -2.79 2.12
CA GLU A 44 4.28 -1.92 0.97
C GLU A 44 3.24 -2.33 -0.09
N MET A 45 2.25 -1.44 -0.31
CA MET A 45 1.15 -1.70 -1.23
C MET A 45 1.68 -1.95 -2.64
N ARG A 46 1.12 -2.95 -3.33
CA ARG A 46 1.33 -3.08 -4.77
C ARG A 46 0.46 -2.08 -5.52
N SER A 47 1.00 -1.49 -6.59
CA SER A 47 0.34 -0.46 -7.40
C SER A 47 -1.10 -0.78 -7.80
N GLU A 48 -1.44 -2.06 -7.97
CA GLU A 48 -2.73 -2.54 -8.44
C GLU A 48 -3.89 -2.33 -7.45
N GLU A 49 -3.64 -2.35 -6.14
CA GLU A 49 -4.68 -2.24 -5.12
C GLU A 49 -5.22 -0.79 -5.01
N MET A 50 -4.37 0.20 -5.32
CA MET A 50 -4.74 1.62 -5.32
C MET A 50 -5.66 1.99 -6.50
N ASN A 51 -5.42 1.42 -7.68
CA ASN A 51 -6.20 1.76 -8.86
C ASN A 51 -7.69 1.48 -8.66
N GLN A 52 -8.04 0.44 -7.88
CA GLN A 52 -9.43 0.12 -7.57
C GLN A 52 -10.17 1.21 -6.77
N VAL A 53 -9.47 1.97 -5.92
CA VAL A 53 -10.11 3.07 -5.18
C VAL A 53 -10.33 4.26 -6.11
N SER A 54 -9.33 4.58 -6.93
CA SER A 54 -9.37 5.70 -7.88
C SER A 54 -10.35 5.48 -9.04
N ASP A 55 -10.51 4.24 -9.50
CA ASP A 55 -11.39 3.85 -10.61
C ASP A 55 -12.87 3.73 -10.17
N SER A 56 -13.14 3.77 -8.86
CA SER A 56 -14.51 3.68 -8.33
C SER A 56 -15.28 4.99 -8.56
N SER A 57 -16.61 4.88 -8.71
CA SER A 57 -17.47 6.06 -8.77
C SER A 57 -17.34 6.89 -7.50
N VAL A 58 -17.23 8.21 -7.67
CA VAL A 58 -17.10 9.16 -6.56
C VAL A 58 -18.35 9.10 -5.67
N PRO A 59 -18.22 8.77 -4.37
CA PRO A 59 -19.37 8.70 -3.48
C PRO A 59 -20.05 10.06 -3.28
N GLU A 60 -21.38 10.07 -3.17
CA GLU A 60 -22.18 11.30 -3.02
C GLU A 60 -21.76 12.16 -1.83
N CYS A 61 -21.33 11.54 -0.73
CA CYS A 61 -20.89 12.27 0.46
C CYS A 61 -19.64 13.12 0.22
N LEU A 62 -18.71 12.68 -0.65
CA LEU A 62 -17.52 13.46 -0.99
C LEU A 62 -17.88 14.76 -1.70
N LEU A 63 -18.92 14.71 -2.53
CA LEU A 63 -19.38 15.85 -3.32
C LEU A 63 -20.22 16.83 -2.49
N SER A 64 -21.03 16.32 -1.55
CA SER A 64 -22.15 17.08 -0.98
C SER A 64 -22.07 17.39 0.51
N SER A 65 -21.36 16.59 1.32
CA SER A 65 -21.41 16.71 2.77
C SER A 65 -20.07 16.64 3.50
N LEU A 66 -19.02 16.08 2.90
CA LEU A 66 -17.73 15.85 3.57
C LEU A 66 -16.95 17.15 3.79
N GLU A 67 -16.92 17.62 5.05
CA GLU A 67 -16.26 18.86 5.43
C GLU A 67 -14.84 18.62 5.99
N SER A 68 -14.58 17.43 6.54
CA SER A 68 -13.30 17.12 7.17
C SER A 68 -12.83 15.68 6.95
N VAL A 69 -11.53 15.51 6.70
CA VAL A 69 -10.86 14.21 6.61
C VAL A 69 -9.60 14.21 7.48
N HIS A 70 -9.45 13.17 8.28
CA HIS A 70 -8.26 12.90 9.08
C HIS A 70 -7.68 11.55 8.69
N PHE A 71 -6.40 11.53 8.34
CA PHE A 71 -5.64 10.31 8.10
C PHE A 71 -4.67 10.09 9.25
N ASP A 72 -4.60 8.86 9.72
CA ASP A 72 -3.55 8.38 10.61
C ASP A 72 -2.84 7.19 9.94
N ALA A 73 -1.58 7.38 9.57
CA ALA A 73 -0.87 6.45 8.69
C ALA A 73 0.55 6.16 9.19
N PRO A 74 1.01 4.90 9.17
CA PRO A 74 2.43 4.56 9.33
C PRO A 74 3.27 5.16 8.21
N ILE A 75 4.53 5.47 8.49
CA ILE A 75 5.46 6.06 7.51
C ILE A 75 5.70 5.12 6.32
N SER A 76 5.63 3.80 6.53
CA SER A 76 5.71 2.82 5.43
C SER A 76 4.57 2.99 4.40
N THR A 77 3.41 3.51 4.82
CA THR A 77 2.24 3.73 3.95
C THR A 77 2.15 5.16 3.41
N PHE A 78 3.18 6.00 3.58
CA PHE A 78 3.12 7.43 3.25
C PHE A 78 2.75 7.71 1.78
N ALA A 79 3.28 6.92 0.84
CA ALA A 79 2.98 7.06 -0.58
C ALA A 79 1.49 6.83 -0.87
N LEU A 80 0.90 5.82 -0.21
CA LEU A 80 -0.52 5.49 -0.29
C LEU A 80 -1.39 6.58 0.35
N ALA A 81 -1.04 7.02 1.56
CA ALA A 81 -1.73 8.10 2.24
C ALA A 81 -1.76 9.37 1.38
N THR A 82 -0.64 9.72 0.73
CA THR A 82 -0.56 10.89 -0.16
C THR A 82 -1.50 10.75 -1.37
N LYS A 83 -1.61 9.56 -1.97
CA LYS A 83 -2.55 9.34 -3.08
C LYS A 83 -4.01 9.44 -2.64
N LEU A 84 -4.35 8.90 -1.47
CA LEU A 84 -5.69 9.06 -0.90
C LEU A 84 -5.99 10.53 -0.65
N VAL A 85 -5.04 11.27 -0.07
CA VAL A 85 -5.17 12.72 0.11
C VAL A 85 -5.51 13.42 -1.21
N ASN A 86 -4.78 13.12 -2.29
CA ASN A 86 -5.08 13.67 -3.61
C ASN A 86 -6.50 13.30 -4.09
N TYR A 87 -6.90 12.02 -3.94
CA TYR A 87 -8.25 11.59 -4.29
C TYR A 87 -9.34 12.42 -3.58
N PHE A 88 -9.23 12.66 -2.27
CA PHE A 88 -10.22 13.48 -1.56
C PHE A 88 -10.18 14.95 -1.98
N LEU A 89 -9.00 15.51 -2.24
CA LEU A 89 -8.85 16.90 -2.69
C LEU A 89 -9.43 17.12 -4.09
N GLU A 90 -9.24 16.17 -5.00
CA GLU A 90 -9.76 16.24 -6.37
C GLU A 90 -11.27 16.06 -6.42
N ASN A 91 -11.83 15.23 -5.54
CA ASN A 91 -13.24 14.84 -5.59
C ASN A 91 -14.15 15.60 -4.63
N SER A 92 -13.61 16.34 -3.66
CA SER A 92 -14.42 17.04 -2.66
C SER A 92 -14.29 18.56 -2.74
N ALA A 93 -15.29 19.20 -3.35
CA ALA A 93 -15.31 20.65 -3.54
C ALA A 93 -15.59 21.47 -2.27
N ILE A 94 -16.20 20.85 -1.25
CA ILE A 94 -16.62 21.52 0.00
C ILE A 94 -15.70 21.22 1.19
N LEU A 95 -14.64 20.45 0.96
CA LEU A 95 -13.72 20.02 2.00
C LEU A 95 -13.03 21.22 2.65
N LYS A 96 -13.23 21.40 3.96
CA LYS A 96 -12.70 22.54 4.71
C LYS A 96 -11.38 22.22 5.40
N LYS A 97 -11.21 20.96 5.82
CA LYS A 97 -10.05 20.52 6.57
C LYS A 97 -9.63 19.13 6.13
N LEU A 98 -8.37 18.99 5.75
CA LEU A 98 -7.71 17.70 5.60
C LEU A 98 -6.50 17.67 6.52
N THR A 99 -6.29 16.56 7.23
CA THR A 99 -5.13 16.39 8.10
C THR A 99 -4.53 15.01 7.84
N LEU A 100 -3.23 14.98 7.59
CA LEU A 100 -2.45 13.74 7.50
C LEU A 100 -1.50 13.69 8.68
N HIS A 101 -1.65 12.66 9.50
CA HIS A 101 -0.75 12.34 10.59
C HIS A 101 0.07 11.12 10.21
N VAL A 102 1.39 11.27 10.25
CA VAL A 102 2.34 10.22 9.86
C VAL A 102 3.09 9.76 11.11
N ASN A 103 2.94 8.49 11.45
CA ASN A 103 3.59 7.86 12.59
C ASN A 103 4.81 7.07 12.15
N ARG A 104 5.78 6.91 13.07
CA ARG A 104 6.77 5.85 12.89
C ARG A 104 6.09 4.50 12.95
N ASP A 105 6.58 3.57 12.13
CA ASP A 105 6.11 2.20 12.17
C ASP A 105 6.31 1.65 13.59
N LYS A 106 5.30 0.95 14.13
CA LYS A 106 5.51 0.24 15.39
C LYS A 106 6.43 -0.92 15.07
N VAL A 107 7.72 -0.74 15.35
CA VAL A 107 8.68 -1.85 15.34
C VAL A 107 8.11 -2.91 16.28
N PRO A 108 7.81 -4.14 15.81
CA PRO A 108 7.39 -5.19 16.71
C PRO A 108 8.49 -5.33 17.75
N ALA A 109 8.13 -5.23 19.04
CA ALA A 109 9.08 -5.35 20.13
C ALA A 109 9.98 -6.54 19.84
N SER A 110 11.29 -6.30 19.78
CA SER A 110 12.30 -7.31 19.49
C SER A 110 12.20 -8.44 20.52
N GLY A 111 11.40 -9.46 20.20
CA GLY A 111 11.15 -10.62 21.05
C GLY A 111 11.51 -11.92 20.36
N ASP A 112 11.32 -12.03 19.05
CA ASP A 112 11.57 -13.26 18.30
C ASP A 112 12.31 -12.95 16.99
N ILE A 113 13.63 -12.77 17.07
CA ILE A 113 14.47 -12.98 15.89
C ILE A 113 14.61 -14.50 15.75
N PRO A 114 14.03 -15.16 14.73
CA PRO A 114 14.35 -16.55 14.46
C PRO A 114 15.85 -16.62 14.13
N ASN A 115 16.58 -17.34 14.97
CA ASN A 115 18.01 -17.57 14.86
C ASN A 115 18.37 -18.05 13.44
N ILE A 116 19.00 -17.19 12.63
CA ILE A 116 19.46 -17.53 11.27
C ILE A 116 20.80 -18.32 11.33
N GLN A 117 20.88 -19.32 12.21
CA GLN A 117 21.97 -20.30 12.27
C GLN A 117 21.62 -21.60 11.53
N GLN A 118 20.74 -21.56 10.53
CA GLN A 118 20.66 -22.65 9.56
C GLN A 118 21.65 -22.36 8.43
N ARG A 119 22.89 -22.80 8.62
CA ARG A 119 23.88 -22.92 7.54
C ARG A 119 23.28 -23.78 6.44
N ILE A 120 22.75 -23.15 5.39
CA ILE A 120 22.50 -23.83 4.13
C ILE A 120 23.87 -24.35 3.67
N PRO A 121 24.07 -25.67 3.48
CA PRO A 121 25.33 -26.17 2.97
C PRO A 121 25.59 -25.50 1.62
N PHE A 122 26.69 -24.76 1.50
CA PHE A 122 27.13 -24.27 0.21
C PHE A 122 27.31 -25.50 -0.70
N PRO A 123 26.66 -25.57 -1.86
CA PRO A 123 26.94 -26.64 -2.80
C PRO A 123 28.43 -26.56 -3.16
N PRO A 124 29.15 -27.68 -3.18
CA PRO A 124 30.56 -27.67 -3.53
C PRO A 124 30.72 -27.02 -4.92
N PRO A 125 31.75 -26.18 -5.12
CA PRO A 125 31.99 -25.56 -6.40
C PRO A 125 32.12 -26.66 -7.46
N LYS A 126 31.30 -26.58 -8.52
CA LYS A 126 31.43 -27.48 -9.67
C LYS A 126 32.84 -27.32 -10.22
N SER A 127 33.64 -28.37 -10.09
CA SER A 127 34.95 -28.46 -10.72
C SER A 127 34.77 -28.19 -12.22
N ARG A 128 35.41 -27.13 -12.71
CA ARG A 128 35.45 -26.80 -14.14
C ARG A 128 36.04 -28.01 -14.85
N SER A 129 35.26 -28.66 -15.72
CA SER A 129 35.79 -29.67 -16.62
C SER A 129 36.88 -29.01 -17.45
N ALA A 130 38.08 -29.61 -17.49
CA ALA A 130 39.16 -29.17 -18.35
C ALA A 130 38.62 -29.11 -19.79
N VAL A 131 38.72 -27.93 -20.41
CA VAL A 131 38.48 -27.79 -21.85
C VAL A 131 39.60 -28.58 -22.53
N PRO A 132 39.29 -29.57 -23.40
CA PRO A 132 40.34 -30.26 -24.15
C PRO A 132 41.07 -29.23 -25.02
N ALA A 133 42.40 -29.27 -24.98
CA ALA A 133 43.25 -28.44 -25.82
C ALA A 133 42.91 -28.74 -27.29
N SER A 134 42.39 -27.74 -28.00
CA SER A 134 42.26 -27.80 -29.45
C SER A 134 43.66 -27.85 -30.04
N ASP A 135 43.98 -28.91 -30.78
CA ASP A 135 45.24 -29.02 -31.52
C ASP A 135 45.38 -27.83 -32.48
N CYS A 136 46.39 -26.99 -32.24
CA CYS A 136 46.80 -25.97 -33.19
C CYS A 136 47.37 -26.65 -34.45
N VAL A 137 46.53 -26.83 -35.47
CA VAL A 137 47.00 -27.19 -36.81
C VAL A 137 47.76 -25.98 -37.38
N ARG A 138 49.07 -26.13 -37.48
CA ARG A 138 49.98 -25.15 -38.07
C ARG A 138 49.76 -25.13 -39.59
N PRO A 139 49.52 -23.97 -40.23
CA PRO A 139 49.42 -23.92 -41.69
C PRO A 139 50.80 -24.20 -42.31
N GLN A 140 50.88 -25.19 -43.19
CA GLN A 140 52.04 -25.37 -44.07
C GLN A 140 51.91 -24.37 -45.22
N HIS A 141 52.91 -23.51 -45.37
CA HIS A 141 53.11 -22.70 -46.57
C HIS A 141 53.81 -23.57 -47.61
N GLY A 142 53.17 -23.74 -48.77
CA GLY A 142 53.71 -24.36 -49.98
C GLY A 142 52.89 -23.91 -51.17
#